data_AF-A0A3D3KPW7-F1
#
_entry.id   AF-A0A3D3KPW7-F1
#
_cell.length_a   1.000
_cell.length_b   1.000
_cell.length_c   1.000
_cell.angle_alpha   90.00
_cell.angle_beta   90.00
_cell.angle_gamma   90.00
#
_symmetry.space_group_name_H-M   'P 1'
#
loop_
_entity.id
_entity.type
_entity.pdbx_description
1 polymer ?
#
loop_
_entity_poly.entity_id
_entity_poly.type
_entity_poly.pdbx_seq_one_letter_code
_entity_poly.pdbx_strand_id
1 'polypeptide(L)' 'MTGETQLAFILGPIVSYFIGSIPFAYIVARVFGGLDIRQHGSGNVGATNVAR' A
#
# COMPACT_ATOMS: atom_id res chain seq x y z
N MET A 1 -8.18 -11.54 -31.17
CA MET A 1 -7.83 -10.58 -30.10
C MET A 1 -8.64 -10.84 -28.81
N THR A 2 -8.73 -12.08 -28.32
CA THR A 2 -9.73 -12.43 -27.27
C THR A 2 -9.15 -13.13 -26.04
N GLY A 3 -8.22 -14.07 -26.18
CA GLY A 3 -7.70 -14.84 -25.02
C GLY A 3 -6.72 -14.07 -24.13
N GLU A 4 -5.74 -13.40 -24.74
CA GLU A 4 -4.69 -12.67 -24.00
C GLU A 4 -5.25 -11.49 -23.22
N THR A 5 -6.18 -10.74 -23.82
CA THR A 5 -6.83 -9.59 -23.18
C THR A 5 -7.66 -10.02 -21.97
N GLN A 6 -8.36 -11.16 -22.05
CA GLN A 6 -9.15 -11.70 -20.93
C GLN A 6 -8.25 -12.10 -19.75
N LEU A 7 -7.10 -12.73 -20.03
CA LEU A 7 -6.14 -13.08 -18.99
C LEU A 7 -5.60 -11.82 -18.30
N ALA A 8 -5.30 -10.77 -19.06
CA ALA A 8 -4.84 -9.50 -18.50
C ALA A 8 -5.89 -8.85 -17.58
N PHE A 9 -7.18 -8.93 -17.92
CA PHE A 9 -8.26 -8.40 -17.07
C PHE A 9 -8.47 -9.18 -15.77
N ILE A 10 -8.07 -10.46 -15.73
CA ILE A 10 -8.14 -11.28 -14.50
C ILE A 10 -6.86 -11.12 -13.67
N LEU A 11 -5.69 -11.28 -14.29
CA LEU A 11 -4.41 -11.26 -13.58
C LEU A 11 -3.99 -9.84 -13.17
N GLY A 12 -4.32 -8.83 -13.98
CA GLY A 12 -3.94 -7.44 -13.73
C GLY A 12 -4.42 -6.91 -12.37
N PRO A 13 -5.72 -7.02 -12.04
CA PRO A 13 -6.25 -6.63 -10.73
C PRO A 13 -5.65 -7.44 -9.58
N ILE A 14 -5.42 -8.74 -9.77
CA ILE A 14 -4.84 -9.62 -8.74
C ILE A 14 -3.42 -9.16 -8.39
N VAL A 15 -2.57 -8.98 -9.41
CA VAL A 15 -1.20 -8.50 -9.21
C VAL A 15 -1.20 -7.10 -8.61
N SER A 16 -2.06 -6.22 -9.10
CA SER A 16 -2.20 -4.85 -8.57
C SER A 16 -2.66 -4.83 -7.12
N TYR A 17 -3.53 -5.75 -6.72
CA TYR A 17 -3.98 -5.89 -5.34
C TYR A 17 -2.82 -6.30 -4.43
N PHE A 18 -2.01 -7.28 -4.84
CA PHE A 18 -0.86 -7.71 -4.04
C PHE A 18 0.19 -6.60 -3.90
N ILE A 19 0.47 -5.85 -4.98
CA ILE A 19 1.42 -4.73 -4.94
C ILE A 19 0.87 -3.56 -4.11
N GLY A 20 -0.40 -3.18 -4.33
CA GLY A 20 -1.05 -2.05 -3.66
C GLY A 20 -1.37 -2.31 -2.19
N SER A 21 -1.49 -3.57 -1.78
CA SER A 21 -1.75 -3.94 -0.37
C SER A 21 -0.51 -3.87 0.53
N ILE A 22 0.66 -3.52 -0.03
CA ILE A 22 1.87 -3.30 0.77
C ILE A 22 1.69 -2.02 1.59
N PRO A 23 1.84 -2.06 2.93
CA PRO A 23 1.59 -0.92 3.79
C PRO A 23 2.78 0.06 3.80
N PHE A 24 3.08 0.68 2.65
CA PHE A 24 4.24 1.56 2.46
C PHE A 24 4.32 2.69 3.47
N ALA A 25 3.20 3.32 3.82
CA ALA A 25 3.17 4.39 4.82
C ALA A 25 3.65 3.91 6.21
N TYR A 26 3.27 2.68 6.62
CA TYR A 26 3.77 2.08 7.85
C TYR A 26 5.27 1.76 7.76
N ILE A 27 5.69 1.16 6.65
CA ILE A 27 7.09 0.77 6.43
C ILE A 27 7.99 2.01 6.43
N VAL A 28 7.64 3.04 5.65
CA VAL A 28 8.43 4.27 5.53
C VAL A 28 8.56 4.96 6.88
N ALA A 29 7.45 5.13 7.60
CA ALA A 29 7.50 5.81 8.88
C ALA A 29 8.26 5.03 9.96
N ARG A 30 8.20 3.69 9.93
CA ARG A 30 8.98 2.85 10.86
C ARG A 30 10.47 2.84 10.52
N VAL A 31 10.83 2.75 9.24
CA VAL A 31 12.23 2.65 8.78
C VAL A 31 12.93 4.00 8.81
N PHE A 32 12.30 5.07 8.30
CA PHE A 32 12.90 6.39 8.20
C PHE A 32 12.59 7.28 9.39
N GLY A 33 11.39 7.13 9.99
CA GLY A 33 10.99 7.91 11.17
C GLY A 33 11.39 7.26 12.50
N GLY A 34 11.60 5.94 12.55
CA GLY A 34 11.88 5.21 13.79
C GLY A 34 10.68 5.10 14.74
N LEU A 35 9.47 5.43 14.27
CA LEU A 35 8.26 5.56 15.08
C LEU A 35 7.20 4.56 14.60
N ASP A 36 6.39 4.04 15.53
CA ASP A 36 5.19 3.29 15.15
C ASP A 36 4.02 4.27 14.92
N ILE A 37 3.64 4.48 13.65
CA ILE A 37 2.57 5.42 13.28
C ILE A 37 1.20 5.04 13.82
N ARG A 38 1.00 3.81 14.29
CA ARG A 38 -0.25 3.40 14.94
C ARG A 38 -0.39 4.01 16.33
N GLN A 39 0.71 4.45 16.92
CA GLN A 39 0.77 5.06 18.25
C GLN A 39 0.84 6.59 18.18
N HIS A 40 0.88 7.18 16.98
CA HIS A 40 1.09 8.61 16.76
C HIS A 40 -0.04 9.21 15.91
N GLY A 41 -0.35 10.48 16.17
CA GLY A 41 -1.40 11.22 15.47
C GLY A 41 -2.77 10.57 15.62
N SER A 42 -3.45 10.28 14.50
CA SER A 42 -4.77 9.63 14.52
C SER A 42 -4.69 8.10 14.61
N GLY A 43 -3.48 7.53 14.62
CA GLY A 43 -3.24 6.08 14.58
C GLY A 43 -3.48 5.42 13.22
N ASN A 44 -3.87 6.18 12.18
CA ASN A 44 -4.09 5.65 10.84
C ASN A 44 -2.78 5.54 10.04
N VAL A 45 -2.67 4.52 9.20
CA VAL A 45 -1.51 4.32 8.30
C VAL A 45 -1.58 5.17 7.02
N GLY A 46 -2.36 6.25 7.01
CA GLY A 46 -2.50 7.13 5.85
C GLY A 46 -1.30 8.08 5.69
N ALA A 47 -1.05 8.54 4.47
CA ALA A 47 0.04 9.47 4.16
C ALA A 47 -0.02 10.77 4.99
N THR A 48 -1.22 11.26 5.28
CA THR A 48 -1.43 12.45 6.14
C THR A 48 -0.93 12.24 7.57
N ASN A 49 -0.96 11.01 8.10
CA ASN A 49 -0.46 10.74 9.46
C ASN A 49 1.06 10.59 9.48
N VAL A 50 1.67 10.17 8.38
CA VAL A 50 3.14 10.07 8.23
C VAL A 50 3.80 11.45 8.10
N ALA A 51 3.09 12.44 7.54
CA ALA A 51 3.62 13.78 7.31
C ALA A 51 3.42 14.77 8.48
N ARG A 52 2.83 14.34 9.60
CA ARG A 52 2.68 15.15 10.83
C ARG A 52 3.76 14.78 11.83
#